data_AF-A0A0C1UI31-F1
#
_entry.id   AF-A0A0C1UI31-F1
#
_cell.length_a   1.000
_cell.length_b   1.000
_cell.length_c   1.000
_cell.angle_alpha   90.00
_cell.angle_beta   90.00
_cell.angle_gamma   90.00
#
_symmetry.space_group_name_H-M   'P 1'
#
loop_
_entity.id
_entity.type
_entity.pdbx_description
1 polymer ?
#
loop_
_entity_poly.entity_id
_entity_poly.type
_entity_poly.pdbx_seq_one_letter_code
_entity_poly.pdbx_strand_id
1 'polypeptide(L)' 'MTDSFEGIIGQTSAVSALRNAVSAPLPAYLFVGPAGCGARTAATRFAAELLAVGSQDPERHKRLAIAEEHPDFILFERNG' A
#
# COMPACT_ATOMS: atom_id res chain seq x y z
N MET A 1 -12.16 0.75 -11.45
CA MET A 1 -11.20 1.17 -10.42
C MET A 1 -11.08 0.02 -9.45
N THR A 2 -10.03 -0.78 -9.58
CA THR A 2 -9.80 -1.88 -8.64
C THR A 2 -9.20 -1.28 -7.37
N ASP A 3 -9.81 -1.62 -6.25
CA ASP A 3 -9.36 -1.19 -4.94
C ASP A 3 -8.19 -2.06 -4.50
N SER A 4 -7.01 -1.45 -4.31
CA SER A 4 -5.80 -2.21 -3.98
C SER A 4 -5.90 -2.86 -2.61
N PHE A 5 -6.86 -2.52 -1.75
CA PHE A 5 -7.02 -3.13 -0.43
C PHE A 5 -7.81 -4.45 -0.43
N GLU A 6 -8.44 -4.85 -1.54
CA GLU A 6 -9.25 -6.09 -1.60
C GLU A 6 -8.47 -7.36 -1.24
N GLY A 7 -7.15 -7.38 -1.43
CA GLY A 7 -6.30 -8.50 -1.03
C GLY A 7 -5.90 -8.53 0.44
N ILE A 8 -6.41 -7.62 1.27
CA ILE A 8 -6.22 -7.64 2.74
C ILE A 8 -7.43 -8.33 3.36
N ILE A 9 -7.23 -9.54 3.85
CA ILE A 9 -8.30 -10.32 4.48
C ILE A 9 -8.51 -9.84 5.91
N GLY A 10 -9.72 -9.38 6.22
CA GLY A 10 -10.08 -8.82 7.51
C GLY A 10 -9.48 -7.42 7.74
N GLN A 11 -9.12 -7.12 8.99
CA GLN A 11 -8.47 -5.85 9.39
C GLN A 11 -9.23 -4.57 8.98
N THR A 12 -10.57 -4.60 9.02
CA THR A 12 -11.44 -3.52 8.54
C THR A 12 -11.04 -2.14 9.09
N SER A 13 -10.74 -2.05 10.39
CA SER A 13 -10.30 -0.80 11.02
C SER A 13 -8.99 -0.26 10.42
N ALA A 14 -8.01 -1.12 10.18
CA ALA A 14 -6.74 -0.74 9.58
C ALA A 14 -6.93 -0.29 8.12
N VAL A 15 -7.73 -1.04 7.33
CA VAL A 15 -8.05 -0.67 5.95
C VAL A 15 -8.76 0.68 5.89
N SER A 16 -9.72 0.95 6.79
CA SER A 16 -10.36 2.27 6.88
C SER A 16 -9.38 3.39 7.20
N ALA A 17 -8.43 3.16 8.12
CA ALA A 17 -7.38 4.13 8.42
C ALA A 17 -6.49 4.42 7.20
N LEU A 18 -6.10 3.39 6.44
CA LEU A 18 -5.30 3.54 5.22
C LEU A 18 -6.05 4.32 4.13
N ARG A 19 -7.34 4.06 3.91
CA ARG A 19 -8.16 4.83 2.96
C ARG A 19 -8.21 6.32 3.31
N ASN A 20 -8.38 6.63 4.59
CA ASN A 20 -8.37 8.01 5.06
C ASN A 20 -6.99 8.65 4.89
N ALA A 21 -5.92 7.87 5.09
CA ALA A 21 -4.56 8.33 4.89
C ALA A 21 -4.24 8.62 3.40
N VAL A 22 -4.85 7.90 2.45
CA VAL A 22 -4.68 8.18 1.01
C VAL A 22 -5.24 9.55 0.63
N SER A 23 -6.34 10.00 1.24
CA SER A 23 -6.95 11.30 0.90
C SER A 23 -6.17 12.50 1.43
N ALA A 24 -5.38 12.32 2.50
CA ALA A 24 -4.53 13.35 3.10
C ALA A 24 -3.24 12.72 3.65
N PRO A 25 -2.25 12.40 2.78
CA PRO A 25 -1.10 11.61 3.16
C PRO A 25 -0.11 12.37 4.05
N LEU A 26 0.32 11.70 5.12
CA LEU A 26 1.47 12.04 5.95
C LEU A 26 2.77 11.45 5.38
N PRO A 27 3.95 11.99 5.75
CA PRO A 27 5.23 11.56 5.19
C PRO A 27 5.72 10.18 5.67
N ALA A 28 5.19 9.66 6.78
CA ALA A 28 5.64 8.40 7.35
C ALA A 28 4.53 7.68 8.11
N TYR A 29 4.54 6.34 8.03
CA TYR A 29 3.61 5.46 8.70
C TYR A 29 4.35 4.27 9.31
N LEU A 30 3.95 3.88 10.52
CA LEU A 30 4.46 2.69 11.20
C LEU A 30 3.37 1.64 11.28
N PHE A 31 3.60 0.49 10.67
CA PHE A 31 2.71 -0.67 10.75
C PHE A 31 3.17 -1.58 11.89
N VAL A 32 2.30 -1.79 12.89
CA VAL A 32 2.62 -2.58 14.09
C VAL A 32 1.65 -3.74 14.21
N GLY A 33 2.17 -4.94 14.50
CA GLY A 33 1.38 -6.13 14.76
C GLY A 33 2.25 -7.36 15.01
N PRO A 34 1.64 -8.50 15.36
CA PRO A 34 2.37 -9.76 15.51
C PRO A 34 3.00 -10.19 14.18
N ALA A 35 4.06 -11.00 14.26
CA ALA A 35 4.67 -11.59 13.07
C ALA A 35 3.60 -12.35 12.25
N GLY A 36 3.60 -12.12 10.93
CA GLY A 36 2.61 -12.72 10.02
C GLY A 36 1.29 -11.96 9.90
N CYS A 37 1.11 -10.79 10.53
CA CYS A 37 -0.12 -9.98 10.39
C CYS A 37 -0.34 -9.38 8.98
N GLY A 38 0.59 -9.57 8.04
CA GLY A 38 0.49 -9.03 6.69
C GLY A 38 0.89 -7.56 6.57
N ALA A 39 1.72 -7.04 7.49
CA ALA A 39 2.17 -5.64 7.46
C ALA A 39 2.82 -5.23 6.13
N ARG A 40 3.67 -6.09 5.53
CA ARG A 40 4.25 -5.83 4.18
C ARG A 40 3.15 -5.70 3.13
N THR A 41 2.22 -6.66 3.07
CA THR A 41 1.09 -6.62 2.13
C THR A 41 0.27 -5.34 2.29
N ALA A 42 0.00 -4.91 3.52
CA ALA A 42 -0.72 -3.67 3.80
C ALA A 42 0.06 -2.43 3.34
N ALA A 43 1.37 -2.37 3.64
CA ALA A 43 2.23 -1.27 3.23
C ALA A 43 2.37 -1.17 1.70
N THR A 44 2.59 -2.29 1.01
CA THR A 44 2.70 -2.34 -0.46
C THR A 44 1.39 -1.89 -1.13
N ARG A 45 0.24 -2.37 -0.64
CA ARG A 45 -1.08 -1.98 -1.17
C ARG A 45 -1.42 -0.52 -0.87
N PHE A 46 -0.99 0.00 0.28
CA PHE A 46 -1.13 1.42 0.60
C PHE A 46 -0.28 2.29 -0.32
N ALA A 47 0.98 1.92 -0.57
CA ALA A 47 1.85 2.60 -1.53
C ALA A 47 1.26 2.58 -2.94
N ALA A 48 0.64 1.48 -3.35
CA ALA A 48 -0.04 1.37 -4.64
C ALA A 48 -1.16 2.41 -4.80
N GLU A 49 -1.97 2.63 -3.76
CA GLU A 49 -2.99 3.70 -3.78
C GLU A 49 -2.36 5.10 -3.79
N LEU A 50 -1.31 5.34 -2.99
CA LEU A 50 -0.61 6.64 -2.97
C LEU A 50 -0.01 7.00 -4.34
N LEU A 51 0.63 6.04 -5.01
CA LEU A 51 1.24 6.23 -6.33
C LEU A 51 0.20 6.44 -7.44
N ALA A 52 -1.04 6.00 -7.22
CA ALA A 52 -2.12 6.16 -8.17
C ALA A 52 -2.83 7.52 -8.07
N VAL A 53 -2.68 8.24 -6.95
CA VAL A 53 -3.34 9.54 -6.72
C VAL A 53 -2.93 10.55 -7.80
N GLY A 54 -3.92 11.12 -8.50
CA GLY A 54 -3.70 12.14 -9.53
C GLY A 54 -3.06 11.63 -10.83
N SER A 55 -2.82 10.32 -10.97
CA SER A 55 -2.28 9.72 -12.18
C SER A 55 -3.34 9.63 -13.29
N GLN A 56 -2.87 9.73 -14.54
CA GLN A 56 -3.69 9.49 -15.74
C GLN A 56 -3.96 7.99 -15.97
N ASP A 57 -3.12 7.11 -15.41
CA ASP A 57 -3.24 5.64 -15.51
C ASP A 57 -3.09 4.97 -14.13
N PRO A 58 -4.05 5.18 -13.22
CA PRO A 58 -3.96 4.71 -11.85
C PRO A 58 -3.82 3.17 -11.75
N GLU A 59 -4.45 2.41 -12.66
CA GLU A 59 -4.40 0.95 -12.65
C GLU A 59 -3.01 0.41 -12.96
N ARG A 60 -2.26 1.05 -13.89
CA ARG A 60 -0.85 0.71 -14.14
C ARG A 60 0.01 0.95 -12.90
N HIS A 61 -0.15 2.09 -12.24
CA HIS A 61 0.60 2.41 -11.01
C HIS A 61 0.33 1.38 -9.91
N LYS A 62 -0.94 1.06 -9.66
CA LYS A 62 -1.35 0.06 -8.66
C LYS A 62 -0.75 -1.31 -8.96
N ARG A 63 -0.90 -1.79 -10.21
CA ARG A 63 -0.39 -3.10 -10.64
C ARG A 63 1.13 -3.22 -10.46
N LEU A 64 1.89 -2.21 -10.90
CA LEU A 64 3.35 -2.22 -10.79
C LEU A 64 3.79 -2.15 -9.32
N ALA A 65 3.12 -1.36 -8.48
CA ALA A 65 3.47 -1.26 -7.06
C ALA A 65 3.16 -2.56 -6.31
N ILE A 66 2.04 -3.22 -6.61
CA ILE A 66 1.69 -4.53 -6.04
C ILE A 66 2.71 -5.61 -6.46
N ALA A 67 3.24 -5.52 -7.68
CA ALA A 67 4.31 -6.39 -8.16
C ALA A 67 5.70 -6.01 -7.62
N GLU A 68 5.82 -4.91 -6.86
CA GLU A 68 7.10 -4.35 -6.38
C GLU A 68 8.06 -3.94 -7.53
N GLU A 69 7.51 -3.60 -8.71
CA GLU A 69 8.24 -3.24 -9.94
C GLU A 69 8.08 -1.77 -10.34
N HIS A 70 7.36 -0.98 -9.54
CA HIS A 70 7.10 0.42 -9.86
C HIS A 70 8.38 1.27 -9.76
N PRO A 71 8.70 2.12 -10.75
CA PRO A 71 9.96 2.89 -10.75
C PRO A 71 10.10 3.82 -9.55
N ASP A 72 9.00 4.37 -9.05
CA ASP A 72 8.97 5.24 -7.86
C ASP A 72 8.67 4.47 -6.54
N PHE A 73 8.74 3.12 -6.55
CA PHE A 73 8.59 2.29 -5.37
C PHE A 73 9.92 1.63 -5.02
N ILE A 74 10.41 1.90 -3.81
CA ILE A 74 11.64 1.30 -3.30
C ILE A 74 11.30 0.52 -2.05
N LEU A 75 11.66 -0.77 -2.05
CA LEU A 75 11.57 -1.62 -0.88
C LEU A 75 12.94 -1.77 -0.24
N PHE A 76 13.00 -1.49 1.06
CA PHE A 76 14.16 -1.80 1.89
C PHE A 76 13.84 -3.00 2.77
N GLU A 77 14.62 -4.07 2.62
CA GLU A 77 14.56 -5.24 3.48
C GLU A 77 15.97 -5.62 3.94
N ARG A 78 16.05 -6.41 5.01
CA ARG A 78 17.32 -6.94 5.46
C ARG A 78 17.84 -7.95 4.44
N ASN A 79 19.04 -7.70 3.92
CA ASN A 79 19.78 -8.72 3.19
C ASN A 79 20.47 -9.64 4.20
N GLY A 80 19.94 -10.86 4.41
CA GLY A 80 20.55 -11.91 5.23
C GLY A 80 20.33 -11.80 6.73
#